data_AF-A0A925ZNI5-F1
#
_entry.id   AF-A0A925ZNI5-F1
#
_cell.length_a   1.000
_cell.length_b   1.000
_cell.length_c   1.000
_cell.angle_alpha   90.00
_cell.angle_beta   90.00
_cell.angle_gamma   90.00
#
_symmetry.space_group_name_H-M   'P 1'
#
loop_
_entity.id
_entity.type
_entity.pdbx_description
1 polymer ?
#
loop_
_entity_poly.entity_id
_entity_poly.type
_entity_poly.pdbx_seq_one_letter_code
_entity_poly.pdbx_strand_id
1 'polypeptide(L)'
;GRPSALRGDDAAEPVGGSGGGGGDLADTLLHQPQPDDDRPRERWAYRPLVMLLVSLAVAYHALVLLVHNLPGKGLAREVHTFFNEKLQSSNYMRATGNSQSWAMFAPNPHRSNMFMKVLVKDEAGEIWDIKHDMYGKRSYPYLFYSREGKINRRLIEEKGYRRHFAAYVCRQWEMEHEGEAPEEVQFIKMWTQVPAPDKTGPRRVDSDGDGTKDSYYIGYDPMQLHLNQREEDTIRCASSYHGQVPEEIRERIGLPPTNSGRFRDVHVRTWWDNKKAKEKQAERDAAKVENDDDDSSAPEPVGEVEGEGNQ
;
A
#
# COMPACT_ATOMS: atom_id res chain seq x y z
N GLY A 1 7.24 -80.58 24.95
CA GLY A 1 6.64 -80.66 23.61
C GLY A 1 7.48 -79.85 22.65
N ARG A 2 8.15 -80.52 21.70
CA ARG A 2 8.59 -79.96 20.41
C ARG A 2 7.37 -79.80 19.48
N PRO A 3 7.43 -79.10 18.32
CA PRO A 3 8.59 -78.92 17.41
C PRO A 3 8.88 -77.43 17.06
N SER A 4 10.07 -76.94 16.68
CA SER A 4 11.13 -77.33 15.72
C SER A 4 10.75 -77.29 14.23
N ALA A 5 11.65 -76.69 13.44
CA ALA A 5 11.82 -76.65 11.97
C ALA A 5 11.26 -75.39 11.27
N LEU A 6 11.92 -74.67 10.33
CA LEU A 6 13.21 -74.71 9.61
C LEU A 6 13.39 -73.27 9.00
N ARG A 7 14.56 -72.61 9.08
CA ARG A 7 15.67 -72.57 8.11
C ARG A 7 15.29 -72.11 6.69
N GLY A 8 15.95 -71.04 6.22
CA GLY A 8 15.96 -70.59 4.83
C GLY A 8 16.62 -69.23 4.65
N ASP A 9 17.95 -69.18 4.76
CA ASP A 9 18.75 -68.16 4.08
C ASP A 9 18.72 -68.49 2.58
N ASP A 10 18.32 -67.55 1.74
CA ASP A 10 18.75 -67.49 0.34
C ASP A 10 18.65 -66.06 -0.19
N ALA A 11 19.75 -65.66 -0.82
CA ALA A 11 19.97 -64.37 -1.44
C ALA A 11 19.09 -64.16 -2.67
N ALA A 12 18.60 -62.93 -2.83
CA ALA A 12 18.29 -62.37 -4.14
C ALA A 12 18.48 -60.85 -4.08
N GLU A 13 19.58 -60.37 -4.66
CA GLU A 13 19.70 -58.97 -5.08
C GLU A 13 18.63 -58.68 -6.14
N PRO A 14 17.81 -57.63 -6.01
CA PRO A 14 17.22 -56.99 -7.16
C PRO A 14 18.24 -56.01 -7.74
N VAL A 15 18.80 -56.46 -8.86
CA VAL A 15 19.37 -55.69 -9.96
C VAL A 15 18.74 -54.30 -10.07
N GLY A 16 19.59 -53.30 -10.26
CA GLY A 16 19.20 -51.91 -10.41
C GLY A 16 18.09 -51.69 -11.43
N GLY A 17 17.03 -51.02 -10.98
CA GLY A 17 16.06 -50.35 -11.82
C GLY A 17 16.24 -48.85 -11.67
N SER A 18 17.03 -48.26 -12.56
CA SER A 18 17.00 -46.82 -12.86
C SER A 18 15.63 -46.50 -13.43
N GLY A 19 14.65 -46.25 -12.56
CA GLY A 19 13.30 -45.82 -12.93
C GLY A 19 13.30 -44.33 -13.20
N GLY A 20 13.76 -43.93 -14.38
CA GLY A 20 13.59 -42.58 -14.90
C GLY A 20 12.11 -42.22 -14.92
N GLY A 21 11.73 -41.28 -14.05
CA GLY A 21 10.42 -40.63 -14.03
C GLY A 21 10.25 -39.74 -15.25
N GLY A 22 10.10 -40.35 -16.42
CA GLY A 22 9.89 -39.71 -17.71
C GLY A 22 9.01 -40.55 -18.61
N GLY A 23 8.00 -41.22 -18.05
CA GLY A 23 6.89 -41.77 -18.82
C GLY A 23 5.99 -40.64 -19.28
N ASP A 24 5.76 -40.55 -20.58
CA ASP A 24 4.88 -39.57 -21.20
C ASP A 24 3.49 -39.64 -20.55
N LEU A 25 2.85 -38.48 -20.33
CA LEU A 25 1.55 -38.37 -19.65
C LEU A 25 0.47 -39.19 -20.40
N ALA A 26 0.69 -39.43 -21.68
CA ALA A 26 -0.13 -40.27 -22.53
C ALA A 26 -0.09 -41.76 -22.13
N ASP A 27 1.08 -42.28 -21.73
CA ASP A 27 1.23 -43.69 -21.30
C ASP A 27 0.55 -43.95 -19.96
N THR A 28 0.48 -42.94 -19.07
CA THR A 28 -0.21 -43.06 -17.78
C THR A 28 -1.74 -43.03 -17.90
N LEU A 29 -2.28 -42.50 -19.00
CA LEU A 29 -3.73 -42.39 -19.24
C LEU A 29 -4.34 -43.62 -19.95
N LEU A 30 -3.52 -44.52 -20.52
CA LEU A 30 -3.97 -45.66 -21.33
C LEU A 30 -3.91 -47.02 -20.60
N HIS A 31 -3.52 -47.05 -19.32
CA HIS A 31 -3.52 -48.27 -18.51
C HIS A 31 -4.76 -48.38 -17.62
N GLN A 32 -5.22 -49.61 -17.37
CA GLN A 32 -6.30 -49.89 -16.42
C GLN A 32 -5.94 -49.27 -15.05
N PRO A 33 -6.91 -48.65 -14.34
CA PRO A 33 -6.66 -48.03 -13.05
C PRO A 33 -6.06 -49.06 -12.10
N GLN A 34 -4.79 -48.87 -11.74
CA GLN A 34 -4.17 -49.64 -10.67
C GLN A 34 -4.72 -49.15 -9.33
N PRO A 35 -4.98 -50.04 -8.36
CA PRO A 35 -5.26 -49.63 -7.01
C PRO A 35 -4.02 -48.91 -6.48
N ASP A 36 -4.10 -47.58 -6.42
CA ASP A 36 -3.10 -46.78 -5.74
C ASP A 36 -3.27 -47.02 -4.23
N ASP A 37 -2.17 -47.32 -3.54
CA ASP A 37 -2.20 -47.35 -2.08
C ASP A 37 -2.28 -45.89 -1.64
N ASP A 38 -3.51 -45.37 -1.55
CA ASP A 38 -3.88 -43.98 -1.20
C ASP A 38 -3.37 -43.54 0.19
N ARG A 39 -2.56 -44.39 0.83
CA ARG A 39 -1.84 -44.07 2.04
C ARG A 39 -0.74 -43.08 1.70
N PRO A 40 -0.79 -41.85 2.24
CA PRO A 40 0.26 -40.88 2.02
C PRO A 40 1.60 -41.50 2.45
N ARG A 41 2.56 -41.55 1.51
CA ARG A 41 3.91 -42.13 1.72
C ARG A 41 4.64 -41.47 2.90
N GLU A 42 4.30 -40.23 3.21
CA GLU A 42 4.80 -39.51 4.37
C GLU A 42 3.67 -39.29 5.38
N ARG A 43 3.95 -39.60 6.66
CA ARG A 43 3.02 -39.36 7.78
C ARG A 43 2.66 -37.88 7.95
N TRP A 44 3.49 -36.98 7.41
CA TRP A 44 3.40 -35.55 7.57
C TRP A 44 3.59 -34.87 6.22
N ALA A 45 2.78 -33.87 5.92
CA ALA A 45 2.87 -33.09 4.68
C ALA A 45 4.16 -32.27 4.55
N TYR A 46 4.90 -32.09 5.65
CA TYR A 46 6.13 -31.31 5.71
C TYR A 46 7.20 -32.05 6.50
N ARG A 47 8.46 -31.85 6.11
CA ARG A 47 9.61 -32.37 6.85
C ARG A 47 9.62 -31.86 8.31
N PRO A 48 10.09 -32.66 9.27
CA PRO A 48 10.07 -32.29 10.70
C PRO A 48 10.83 -30.99 10.99
N LEU A 49 11.88 -30.68 10.22
CA LEU A 49 12.60 -29.41 10.32
C LEU A 49 11.70 -28.21 10.00
N VAL A 50 10.87 -28.31 8.95
CA VAL A 50 9.93 -27.24 8.58
C VAL A 50 8.88 -27.08 9.68
N MET A 51 8.36 -28.19 10.22
CA MET A 51 7.43 -28.16 11.34
C MET A 51 8.02 -27.49 12.58
N LEU A 52 9.29 -27.78 12.90
CA LEU A 52 10.00 -27.15 14.00
C LEU A 52 10.13 -25.64 13.78
N LEU A 53 10.55 -25.20 12.58
CA LEU A 53 10.70 -23.79 12.26
C LEU A 53 9.36 -23.03 12.32
N VAL A 54 8.30 -23.61 11.78
CA VAL A 54 6.94 -23.03 11.86
C VAL A 54 6.47 -22.98 13.31
N SER A 55 6.69 -24.03 14.10
CA SER A 55 6.33 -24.06 15.52
C SER A 55 7.06 -22.99 16.32
N LEU A 56 8.36 -22.78 16.06
CA LEU A 56 9.15 -21.71 16.67
C LEU A 56 8.62 -20.33 16.27
N ALA A 57 8.26 -20.13 15.00
CA ALA A 57 7.69 -18.87 14.52
C ALA A 57 6.33 -18.58 15.20
N VAL A 58 5.46 -19.57 15.33
CA VAL A 58 4.17 -19.47 16.02
C VAL A 58 4.37 -19.18 17.51
N ALA A 59 5.29 -19.89 18.17
CA ALA A 59 5.61 -19.67 19.58
C ALA A 59 6.17 -18.25 19.81
N TYR A 60 7.08 -17.78 18.95
CA TYR A 60 7.61 -16.42 19.02
C TYR A 60 6.50 -15.37 18.81
N HIS A 61 5.62 -15.57 17.81
CA HIS A 61 4.50 -14.68 17.55
C HIS A 61 3.54 -14.61 18.76
N ALA A 62 3.18 -15.75 19.35
CA ALA A 62 2.34 -15.81 20.53
C ALA A 62 2.96 -15.08 21.73
N LEU A 63 4.27 -15.23 21.94
CA LEU A 63 4.98 -14.56 23.02
C LEU A 63 5.03 -13.03 22.82
N VAL A 64 5.29 -12.57 21.59
CA VAL A 64 5.20 -11.15 21.24
C VAL A 64 3.79 -10.60 21.44
N LEU A 65 2.75 -11.34 21.04
CA LEU A 65 1.35 -10.94 21.28
C LEU A 65 1.03 -10.79 22.76
N LEU A 66 1.45 -11.73 23.61
CA LEU A 66 1.24 -11.65 25.05
C LEU A 66 1.90 -10.42 25.64
N VAL A 67 3.16 -10.15 25.27
CA VAL A 67 3.90 -8.97 25.72
C VAL A 67 3.24 -7.69 25.25
N HIS A 68 2.78 -7.64 23.99
CA HIS A 68 2.13 -6.46 23.42
C HIS A 68 0.77 -6.14 24.09
N ASN A 69 0.08 -7.14 24.63
CA ASN A 69 -1.18 -6.97 25.36
C ASN A 69 -0.99 -6.69 26.86
N LEU A 70 0.24 -6.82 27.40
CA LEU A 70 0.51 -6.45 28.78
C LEU A 70 0.39 -4.93 28.96
N PRO A 71 -0.22 -4.45 30.06
CA PRO A 71 -0.34 -3.02 30.29
C PRO A 71 1.05 -2.41 30.56
N GLY A 72 1.41 -1.40 29.77
CA GLY A 72 2.66 -0.63 29.95
C GLY A 72 2.68 0.27 31.19
N LYS A 73 1.66 0.20 32.05
CA LYS A 73 1.51 0.98 33.29
C LYS A 73 1.13 0.05 34.44
N GLY A 74 1.44 0.44 35.68
CA GLY A 74 1.14 -0.34 36.88
C GLY A 74 2.14 -1.46 37.14
N LEU A 75 1.69 -2.52 37.81
CA LEU A 75 2.55 -3.61 38.33
C LEU A 75 3.27 -4.42 37.23
N ALA A 76 2.75 -4.44 36.01
CA ALA A 76 3.35 -5.17 34.89
C ALA A 76 4.34 -4.33 34.06
N ARG A 77 4.58 -3.06 34.41
CA ARG A 77 5.37 -2.12 33.60
C ARG A 77 6.81 -2.60 33.36
N GLU A 78 7.48 -3.09 34.38
CA GLU A 78 8.88 -3.53 34.28
C GLU A 78 9.00 -4.76 33.37
N VAL A 79 8.12 -5.74 33.57
CA VAL A 79 8.02 -6.94 32.74
C VAL A 79 7.72 -6.59 31.28
N HIS A 80 6.70 -5.75 31.05
CA HIS A 80 6.36 -5.27 29.71
C HIS A 80 7.54 -4.57 29.04
N THR A 81 8.24 -3.67 29.75
CA THR A 81 9.35 -2.90 29.18
C THR A 81 10.54 -3.80 28.82
N PHE A 82 10.92 -4.70 29.73
CA PHE A 82 12.01 -5.66 29.54
C PHE A 82 11.76 -6.56 28.32
N PHE A 83 10.59 -7.19 28.24
CA PHE A 83 10.30 -8.10 27.13
C PHE A 83 10.04 -7.36 25.81
N ASN A 84 9.44 -6.17 25.84
CA ASN A 84 9.24 -5.37 24.63
C ASN A 84 10.57 -5.00 23.98
N GLU A 85 11.58 -4.59 24.77
CA GLU A 85 12.91 -4.25 24.26
C GLU A 85 13.65 -5.48 23.72
N LYS A 86 13.65 -6.59 24.48
CA LYS A 86 14.36 -7.83 24.09
C LYS A 86 13.77 -8.50 22.85
N LEU A 87 12.45 -8.51 22.74
CA LEU A 87 11.75 -9.15 21.63
C LEU A 87 11.52 -8.20 20.46
N GLN A 88 11.86 -6.92 20.62
CA GLN A 88 11.53 -5.88 19.65
C GLN A 88 10.03 -5.88 19.31
N SER A 89 9.18 -6.08 20.32
CA SER A 89 7.77 -6.47 20.13
C SER A 89 7.00 -5.42 19.30
N SER A 90 7.23 -4.11 19.56
CA SER A 90 6.63 -3.03 18.76
C SER A 90 7.06 -3.04 17.29
N ASN A 91 8.35 -3.28 17.02
CA ASN A 91 8.89 -3.31 15.66
C ASN A 91 8.38 -4.54 14.90
N TYR A 92 8.35 -5.70 15.56
CA TYR A 92 7.78 -6.92 15.00
C TYR A 92 6.29 -6.78 14.70
N MET A 93 5.48 -6.25 15.63
CA MET A 93 4.04 -6.05 15.41
C MET A 93 3.75 -5.08 14.27
N ARG A 94 4.56 -4.03 14.13
CA ARG A 94 4.46 -3.10 12.99
C ARG A 94 4.88 -3.76 11.68
N ALA A 95 5.98 -4.52 11.68
CA ALA A 95 6.47 -5.21 10.49
C ALA A 95 5.50 -6.30 9.99
N THR A 96 4.83 -6.99 10.92
CA THR A 96 3.84 -8.03 10.61
C THR A 96 2.43 -7.47 10.38
N GLY A 97 2.23 -6.15 10.48
CA GLY A 97 0.93 -5.50 10.25
C GLY A 97 -0.11 -5.75 11.33
N ASN A 98 0.28 -6.26 12.51
CA ASN A 98 -0.60 -6.57 13.63
C ASN A 98 -0.89 -5.36 14.55
N SER A 99 -0.29 -4.20 14.27
CA SER A 99 -0.63 -2.97 14.97
C SER A 99 -1.94 -2.38 14.43
N GLN A 100 -3.07 -2.69 15.08
CA GLN A 100 -4.34 -2.01 14.83
C GLN A 100 -4.51 -0.87 15.83
N SER A 101 -4.89 0.32 15.35
CA SER A 101 -5.14 1.45 16.25
C SER A 101 -6.42 1.24 17.05
N TRP A 102 -6.31 1.28 18.37
CA TRP A 102 -7.46 1.32 19.29
C TRP A 102 -8.35 2.56 19.08
N ALA A 103 -7.88 3.58 18.36
CA ALA A 103 -8.70 4.72 17.98
C ALA A 103 -9.91 4.32 17.10
N MET A 104 -9.89 3.13 16.48
CA MET A 104 -11.06 2.57 15.79
C MET A 104 -12.23 2.30 16.75
N PHE A 105 -11.95 2.09 18.05
CA PHE A 105 -12.94 1.91 19.12
C PHE A 105 -13.09 3.16 20.00
N ALA A 106 -12.55 4.31 19.56
CA ALA A 106 -12.75 5.54 20.31
C ALA A 106 -14.26 5.82 20.45
N PRO A 107 -14.73 6.31 21.61
CA PRO A 107 -16.16 6.55 21.87
C PRO A 107 -16.84 7.49 20.86
N ASN A 108 -16.06 8.23 20.08
CA ASN A 108 -16.53 9.09 19.02
C ASN A 108 -16.01 8.57 17.67
N PRO A 109 -16.71 7.62 17.03
CA PRO A 109 -16.33 7.13 15.71
C PRO A 109 -16.35 8.29 14.69
N HIS A 110 -15.67 8.11 13.56
CA HIS A 110 -15.73 9.08 12.47
C HIS A 110 -17.18 9.38 12.09
N ARG A 111 -17.58 10.65 12.25
CA ARG A 111 -18.93 11.12 11.95
C ARG A 111 -19.09 11.62 10.52
N SER A 112 -18.13 11.37 9.65
CA SER A 112 -18.21 11.76 8.25
C SER A 112 -17.84 10.59 7.34
N ASN A 113 -18.70 10.33 6.36
CA ASN A 113 -18.35 9.48 5.23
C ASN A 113 -17.63 10.37 4.22
N MET A 114 -16.39 10.04 3.86
CA MET A 114 -15.60 10.82 2.92
C MET A 114 -15.35 10.03 1.64
N PHE A 115 -15.34 10.74 0.51
CA PHE A 115 -15.09 10.23 -0.84
C PHE A 115 -14.17 11.17 -1.57
N MET A 116 -13.38 10.62 -2.49
CA MET A 116 -12.73 11.41 -3.51
C MET A 116 -13.42 11.18 -4.86
N LYS A 117 -13.84 12.28 -5.48
CA LYS A 117 -14.21 12.36 -6.89
C LYS A 117 -13.00 12.81 -7.68
N VAL A 118 -12.79 12.20 -8.83
CA VAL A 118 -11.67 12.51 -9.72
C VAL A 118 -12.27 13.00 -11.03
N LEU A 119 -11.85 14.17 -11.45
CA LEU A 119 -12.29 14.81 -12.68
C LEU A 119 -11.07 15.03 -13.58
N VAL A 120 -11.28 14.92 -14.89
CA VAL A 120 -10.26 15.16 -15.89
C VAL A 120 -10.71 16.35 -16.73
N LYS A 121 -9.86 17.36 -16.85
CA LYS A 121 -10.08 18.48 -17.75
C LYS A 121 -9.33 18.21 -19.05
N ASP A 122 -10.04 18.13 -20.16
CA ASP A 122 -9.43 17.91 -21.48
C ASP A 122 -8.75 19.17 -22.03
N GLU A 123 -8.19 19.09 -23.24
CA GLU A 123 -7.53 20.23 -23.90
C GLU A 123 -8.53 21.30 -24.38
N ALA A 124 -9.78 20.92 -24.65
CA ALA A 124 -10.87 21.85 -25.00
C ALA A 124 -11.42 22.61 -23.77
N GLY A 125 -11.06 22.15 -22.57
CA GLY A 125 -11.49 22.68 -21.28
C GLY A 125 -12.79 22.06 -20.75
N GLU A 126 -13.31 21.00 -21.37
CA GLU A 126 -14.44 20.24 -20.84
C GLU A 126 -13.99 19.35 -19.67
N ILE A 127 -14.88 19.20 -18.70
CA ILE A 127 -14.61 18.46 -17.46
C ILE A 127 -15.34 17.13 -17.49
N TRP A 128 -14.56 16.06 -17.49
CA TRP A 128 -15.02 14.68 -17.55
C TRP A 128 -14.96 14.03 -16.18
N ASP A 129 -16.07 13.44 -15.76
CA ASP A 129 -16.14 12.60 -14.57
C ASP A 129 -15.80 11.16 -14.94
N ILE A 130 -14.65 10.67 -14.47
CA ILE A 130 -14.21 9.30 -14.73
C ILE A 130 -14.98 8.25 -13.91
N LYS A 131 -16.02 8.66 -13.15
CA LYS A 131 -16.89 7.78 -12.34
C LYS A 131 -16.12 6.86 -11.40
N HIS A 132 -14.99 7.38 -10.93
CA HIS A 132 -14.12 6.76 -9.92
C HIS A 132 -14.68 6.91 -8.50
N ASP A 133 -15.67 7.77 -8.32
CA ASP A 133 -16.28 8.00 -7.03
C ASP A 133 -17.08 6.76 -6.60
N MET A 134 -16.76 6.25 -5.41
CA MET A 134 -17.52 5.16 -4.81
C MET A 134 -18.84 5.62 -4.21
N TYR A 135 -19.20 6.90 -4.33
CA TYR A 135 -20.40 7.43 -3.71
C TYR A 135 -21.66 6.82 -4.34
N GLY A 136 -21.71 6.68 -5.68
CA GLY A 136 -22.88 6.16 -6.40
C GLY A 136 -22.96 4.63 -6.56
N LYS A 137 -21.90 3.86 -6.27
CA LYS A 137 -21.80 2.42 -6.59
C LYS A 137 -21.88 1.50 -5.35
N ARG A 138 -22.68 1.84 -4.35
CA ARG A 138 -22.60 1.22 -3.02
C ARG A 138 -23.58 0.08 -2.83
N SER A 139 -23.11 -1.15 -2.99
CA SER A 139 -23.78 -2.35 -2.49
C SER A 139 -23.33 -2.61 -1.04
N TYR A 140 -24.15 -2.18 -0.07
CA TYR A 140 -23.95 -2.51 1.34
C TYR A 140 -24.70 -3.79 1.72
N PRO A 141 -24.16 -4.66 2.60
CA PRO A 141 -22.82 -4.63 3.21
C PRO A 141 -21.72 -5.15 2.26
N TYR A 142 -20.50 -4.60 2.37
CA TYR A 142 -19.34 -5.12 1.62
C TYR A 142 -18.76 -6.35 2.31
N LEU A 143 -18.99 -7.55 1.76
CA LEU A 143 -18.30 -8.75 2.21
C LEU A 143 -16.84 -8.77 1.74
N PHE A 144 -16.54 -8.15 0.60
CA PHE A 144 -15.21 -8.06 0.02
C PHE A 144 -14.86 -6.61 -0.28
N TYR A 145 -13.64 -6.23 0.08
CA TYR A 145 -13.13 -4.89 -0.21
C TYR A 145 -12.69 -4.81 -1.66
N SER A 146 -13.29 -3.93 -2.46
CA SER A 146 -12.88 -3.74 -3.85
C SER A 146 -11.54 -3.00 -3.94
N ARG A 147 -10.79 -3.25 -5.02
CA ARG A 147 -9.53 -2.54 -5.30
C ARG A 147 -9.77 -1.04 -5.45
N GLU A 148 -10.89 -0.65 -6.05
CA GLU A 148 -11.31 0.75 -6.19
C GLU A 148 -11.51 1.42 -4.83
N GLY A 149 -12.13 0.74 -3.87
CA GLY A 149 -12.29 1.28 -2.52
C GLY A 149 -10.98 1.51 -1.80
N LYS A 150 -10.00 0.63 -2.02
CA LYS A 150 -8.65 0.81 -1.50
C LYS A 150 -7.97 2.05 -2.09
N ILE A 151 -8.12 2.26 -3.39
CA ILE A 151 -7.56 3.42 -4.09
C ILE A 151 -8.23 4.70 -3.58
N ASN A 152 -9.56 4.74 -3.51
CA ASN A 152 -10.30 5.92 -3.05
C ASN A 152 -9.94 6.30 -1.61
N ARG A 153 -9.84 5.30 -0.71
CA ARG A 153 -9.38 5.51 0.67
C ARG A 153 -7.99 6.14 0.72
N ARG A 154 -7.03 5.63 -0.06
CA ARG A 154 -5.68 6.19 -0.13
C ARG A 154 -5.65 7.59 -0.71
N LEU A 155 -6.48 7.90 -1.71
CA LEU A 155 -6.60 9.25 -2.26
C LEU A 155 -7.08 10.27 -1.21
N ILE A 156 -7.96 9.86 -0.29
CA ILE A 156 -8.44 10.71 0.79
C ILE A 156 -7.35 10.90 1.85
N GLU A 157 -6.71 9.81 2.30
CA GLU A 157 -5.76 9.80 3.42
C GLU A 157 -4.37 10.36 3.04
N GLU A 158 -3.86 10.05 1.85
CA GLU A 158 -2.48 10.31 1.45
C GLU A 158 -2.40 11.34 0.31
N LYS A 159 -2.06 12.59 0.64
CA LYS A 159 -1.88 13.66 -0.35
C LYS A 159 -0.85 13.31 -1.44
N GLY A 160 0.27 12.66 -1.06
CA GLY A 160 1.30 12.25 -2.01
C GLY A 160 0.82 11.23 -3.04
N TYR A 161 -0.12 10.36 -2.66
CA TYR A 161 -0.67 9.34 -3.53
C TYR A 161 -1.47 9.93 -4.69
N ARG A 162 -2.11 11.09 -4.48
CA ARG A 162 -2.89 11.82 -5.51
C ARG A 162 -2.06 12.15 -6.74
N ARG A 163 -0.78 12.51 -6.57
CA ARG A 163 0.14 12.80 -7.69
C ARG A 163 0.38 11.58 -8.58
N HIS A 164 0.66 10.44 -7.96
CA HIS A 164 0.89 9.19 -8.71
C HIS A 164 -0.38 8.70 -9.39
N PHE A 165 -1.52 8.84 -8.72
CA PHE A 165 -2.80 8.48 -9.30
C PHE A 165 -3.20 9.42 -10.45
N ALA A 166 -3.01 10.73 -10.32
CA ALA A 166 -3.22 11.67 -11.41
C ALA A 166 -2.35 11.32 -12.62
N ALA A 167 -1.06 11.02 -12.42
CA ALA A 167 -0.18 10.60 -13.50
C ALA A 167 -0.70 9.32 -14.20
N TYR A 168 -1.25 8.36 -13.43
CA TYR A 168 -1.91 7.19 -14.00
C TYR A 168 -3.14 7.57 -14.84
N VAL A 169 -4.01 8.45 -14.32
CA VAL A 169 -5.21 8.92 -15.03
C VAL A 169 -4.83 9.66 -16.32
N CYS A 170 -3.84 10.55 -16.28
CA CYS A 170 -3.34 11.25 -17.47
C CYS A 170 -2.89 10.27 -18.56
N ARG A 171 -2.13 9.23 -18.20
CA ARG A 171 -1.68 8.20 -19.15
C ARG A 171 -2.82 7.36 -19.69
N GLN A 172 -3.75 6.93 -18.83
CA GLN A 172 -4.92 6.17 -19.27
C GLN A 172 -5.76 6.99 -20.25
N TRP A 173 -6.02 8.25 -19.92
CA TRP A 173 -6.74 9.17 -20.79
C TRP A 173 -6.07 9.30 -22.16
N GLU A 174 -4.76 9.56 -22.18
CA GLU A 174 -3.96 9.66 -23.41
C GLU A 174 -4.00 8.38 -24.25
N MET A 175 -4.07 7.20 -23.63
CA MET A 175 -4.21 5.94 -24.35
C MET A 175 -5.63 5.70 -24.89
N GLU A 176 -6.66 6.20 -24.21
CA GLU A 176 -8.06 6.04 -24.60
C GLU A 176 -8.53 7.07 -25.63
N HIS A 177 -7.87 8.24 -25.69
CA HIS A 177 -8.25 9.39 -26.53
C HIS A 177 -7.18 9.67 -27.61
N GLU A 178 -6.77 8.63 -28.34
CA GLU A 178 -5.91 8.74 -29.54
C GLU A 178 -4.59 9.53 -29.35
N GLY A 179 -4.07 9.57 -28.13
CA GLY A 179 -2.81 10.24 -27.80
C GLY A 179 -2.96 11.71 -27.38
N GLU A 180 -4.18 12.20 -27.23
CA GLU A 180 -4.49 13.51 -26.65
C GLU A 180 -4.36 13.45 -25.13
N ALA A 181 -3.46 14.25 -24.56
CA ALA A 181 -3.30 14.28 -23.10
C ALA A 181 -4.25 15.32 -22.50
N PRO A 182 -4.80 15.05 -21.31
CA PRO A 182 -5.63 16.05 -20.64
C PRO A 182 -4.79 17.21 -20.11
N GLU A 183 -5.41 18.36 -19.86
CA GLU A 183 -4.74 19.53 -19.28
C GLU A 183 -4.37 19.24 -17.81
N GLU A 184 -5.35 18.81 -17.03
CA GLU A 184 -5.21 18.56 -15.60
C GLU A 184 -6.22 17.55 -15.04
N VAL A 185 -5.83 16.93 -13.93
CA VAL A 185 -6.69 16.07 -13.11
C VAL A 185 -7.04 16.81 -11.82
N GLN A 186 -8.32 16.97 -11.56
CA GLN A 186 -8.85 17.66 -10.39
C GLN A 186 -9.41 16.65 -9.38
N PHE A 187 -9.12 16.87 -8.11
CA PHE A 187 -9.61 16.05 -7.00
C PHE A 187 -10.63 16.84 -6.19
N ILE A 188 -11.86 16.34 -6.11
CA ILE A 188 -12.93 16.91 -5.28
C ILE A 188 -13.20 15.96 -4.14
N LYS A 189 -12.94 16.42 -2.92
CA LYS A 189 -13.33 15.70 -1.72
C LYS A 189 -14.81 15.94 -1.45
N MET A 190 -15.55 14.86 -1.36
CA MET A 190 -16.96 14.88 -1.00
C MET A 190 -17.14 14.25 0.37
N TRP A 191 -18.03 14.79 1.20
CA TRP A 191 -18.36 14.14 2.46
C TRP A 191 -19.80 14.37 2.90
N THR A 192 -20.37 13.34 3.53
CA THR A 192 -21.67 13.41 4.19
C THR A 192 -21.47 13.25 5.70
N GLN A 193 -22.27 13.99 6.47
CA GLN A 193 -22.23 13.89 7.93
C GLN A 193 -23.12 12.73 8.37
N VAL A 194 -22.53 11.76 9.08
CA VAL A 194 -23.24 10.66 9.72
C VAL A 194 -24.17 11.24 10.79
N PRO A 195 -25.49 10.98 10.68
CA PRO A 195 -26.44 11.43 11.69
C PRO A 195 -26.13 10.80 13.06
N ALA A 196 -26.43 11.54 14.11
CA ALA A 196 -26.26 11.07 15.48
C ALA A 196 -27.20 9.88 15.77
N PRO A 197 -26.85 8.99 16.72
CA PRO A 197 -27.56 7.73 16.95
C PRO A 197 -29.02 7.91 17.37
N ASP A 198 -29.37 9.06 17.95
CA ASP A 198 -30.74 9.48 18.25
C ASP A 198 -31.61 9.60 16.99
N LYS A 199 -31.01 9.98 15.86
CA LYS A 199 -31.70 10.13 14.56
C LYS A 199 -31.67 8.88 13.69
N THR A 200 -30.82 7.89 14.02
CA THR A 200 -30.68 6.62 13.29
C THR A 200 -31.18 5.41 14.06
N GLY A 201 -31.84 5.65 15.19
CA GLY A 201 -32.54 4.62 15.96
C GLY A 201 -33.58 3.89 15.11
N PRO A 202 -34.05 2.71 15.56
CA PRO A 202 -35.03 1.91 14.83
C PRO A 202 -36.28 2.75 14.58
N ARG A 203 -36.43 3.23 13.36
CA ARG A 203 -37.61 3.98 12.93
C ARG A 203 -38.63 2.95 12.45
N ARG A 204 -39.83 3.00 13.00
CA ARG A 204 -40.96 2.29 12.41
C ARG A 204 -41.25 2.98 11.08
N VAL A 205 -40.93 2.30 9.98
CA VAL A 205 -41.36 2.76 8.66
C VAL A 205 -42.80 2.30 8.55
N ASP A 206 -43.73 3.25 8.69
CA ASP A 206 -45.13 2.99 8.36
C ASP A 206 -45.15 2.65 6.87
N SER A 207 -45.38 1.38 6.56
CA SER A 207 -45.41 0.87 5.19
C SER A 207 -46.36 1.73 4.36
N ASP A 208 -45.85 2.35 3.29
CA ASP A 208 -46.67 3.03 2.30
C ASP A 208 -47.62 2.01 1.65
N GLY A 209 -48.81 1.83 2.22
CA GLY A 209 -50.00 1.23 1.62
C GLY A 209 -50.01 -0.27 1.28
N ASP A 210 -48.88 -0.97 1.21
CA ASP A 210 -48.83 -2.35 0.70
C ASP A 210 -48.90 -3.45 1.79
N GLY A 211 -49.09 -3.10 3.06
CA GLY A 211 -49.32 -4.09 4.14
C GLY A 211 -48.17 -5.09 4.40
N THR A 212 -47.02 -4.93 3.72
CA THR A 212 -45.89 -5.84 3.84
C THR A 212 -44.97 -5.42 4.99
N LYS A 213 -45.29 -5.96 6.19
CA LYS A 213 -44.49 -6.11 7.44
C LYS A 213 -43.48 -5.01 7.82
N ASP A 214 -43.67 -4.47 9.02
CA ASP A 214 -42.71 -3.72 9.86
C ASP A 214 -41.24 -4.13 9.59
N SER A 215 -40.55 -3.46 8.67
CA SER A 215 -39.13 -3.68 8.43
C SER A 215 -38.33 -2.75 9.34
N TYR A 216 -37.56 -3.32 10.26
CA TYR A 216 -36.62 -2.56 11.08
C TYR A 216 -35.40 -2.20 10.22
N TYR A 217 -35.42 -1.02 9.59
CA TYR A 217 -34.21 -0.49 8.98
C TYR A 217 -33.33 0.12 10.09
N ILE A 218 -32.29 -0.62 10.48
CA ILE A 218 -31.24 -0.08 11.36
C ILE A 218 -30.24 0.64 10.45
N GLY A 219 -30.30 1.97 10.41
CA GLY A 219 -29.33 2.77 9.67
C GLY A 219 -29.92 4.03 9.05
N TYR A 220 -29.12 4.66 8.20
CA TYR A 220 -29.48 5.81 7.39
C TYR A 220 -29.07 5.52 5.95
N ASP A 221 -29.81 6.05 4.98
CA ASP A 221 -29.38 6.06 3.59
C ASP A 221 -28.34 7.19 3.39
N PRO A 222 -27.08 6.89 3.10
CA PRO A 222 -26.07 7.91 2.88
C PRO A 222 -26.38 8.83 1.68
N MET A 223 -27.21 8.38 0.72
CA MET A 223 -27.57 9.16 -0.46
C MET A 223 -28.58 10.28 -0.15
N GLN A 224 -29.33 10.15 0.93
CA GLN A 224 -30.29 11.17 1.39
C GLN A 224 -29.63 12.25 2.25
N LEU A 225 -28.36 12.07 2.62
CA LEU A 225 -27.62 13.04 3.42
C LEU A 225 -27.13 14.20 2.55
N HIS A 226 -27.01 15.36 3.19
CA HIS A 226 -26.41 16.53 2.54
C HIS A 226 -24.94 16.23 2.16
N LEU A 227 -24.67 16.29 0.86
CA LEU A 227 -23.35 16.08 0.29
C LEU A 227 -22.60 17.40 0.25
N ASN A 228 -21.56 17.52 1.09
CA ASN A 228 -20.62 18.63 1.01
C ASN A 228 -19.50 18.28 0.02
N GLN A 229 -19.01 19.26 -0.72
CA GLN A 229 -17.92 19.11 -1.67
C GLN A 229 -16.87 20.20 -1.45
N ARG A 230 -15.60 19.85 -1.65
CA ARG A 230 -14.46 20.77 -1.60
C ARG A 230 -13.40 20.35 -2.59
N GLU A 231 -12.95 21.28 -3.41
CA GLU A 231 -11.78 21.10 -4.27
C GLU A 231 -10.52 20.98 -3.41
N GLU A 232 -9.69 19.97 -3.68
CA GLU A 232 -8.50 19.67 -2.88
C GLU A 232 -7.21 19.99 -3.61
N ASP A 233 -6.92 19.24 -4.67
CA ASP A 233 -5.69 19.36 -5.44
C ASP A 233 -6.01 19.29 -6.93
N THR A 234 -5.25 20.05 -7.71
CA THR A 234 -5.29 20.05 -9.16
C THR A 234 -3.89 19.75 -9.68
N ILE A 235 -3.78 18.78 -10.57
CA ILE A 235 -2.49 18.27 -11.03
C ILE A 235 -2.45 18.33 -12.55
N ARG A 236 -1.56 19.18 -13.08
CA ARG A 236 -1.34 19.32 -14.52
C ARG A 236 -0.61 18.11 -15.08
N CYS A 237 -1.17 17.52 -16.12
CA CYS A 237 -0.61 16.31 -16.72
C CYS A 237 0.74 16.59 -17.39
N ALA A 238 0.88 17.73 -18.09
CA ALA A 238 2.11 18.10 -18.79
C ALA A 238 3.34 18.30 -17.88
N SER A 239 3.15 18.72 -16.62
CA SER A 239 4.27 18.97 -15.70
C SER A 239 4.54 17.82 -14.74
N SER A 240 3.57 16.91 -14.58
CA SER A 240 3.66 15.79 -13.65
C SER A 240 4.66 14.72 -14.10
N TYR A 241 5.41 14.17 -13.15
CA TYR A 241 6.30 13.03 -13.39
C TYR A 241 5.48 11.79 -13.75
N HIS A 242 5.88 11.09 -14.79
CA HIS A 242 5.15 10.03 -15.46
C HIS A 242 3.74 10.44 -15.92
N GLY A 243 3.38 11.72 -16.01
CA GLY A 243 2.05 12.13 -16.46
C GLY A 243 1.75 11.76 -17.91
N GLN A 244 2.79 11.64 -18.73
CA GLN A 244 2.70 11.41 -20.16
C GLN A 244 3.01 9.95 -20.48
N VAL A 245 2.50 9.45 -21.61
CA VAL A 245 2.83 8.10 -22.07
C VAL A 245 4.25 8.10 -22.68
N PRO A 246 5.17 7.21 -22.26
CA PRO A 246 6.48 7.06 -22.87
C PRO A 246 6.38 6.67 -24.35
N GLU A 247 7.34 7.12 -25.16
CA GLU A 247 7.36 6.86 -26.61
C GLU A 247 7.32 5.37 -26.95
N GLU A 248 8.07 4.54 -26.21
CA GLU A 248 8.07 3.07 -26.37
C GLU A 248 6.67 2.46 -26.17
N ILE A 249 5.88 3.03 -25.23
CA ILE A 249 4.52 2.57 -24.99
C ILE A 249 3.61 3.06 -26.10
N ARG A 250 3.75 4.32 -26.54
CA ARG A 250 2.98 4.91 -27.65
C ARG A 250 3.15 4.10 -28.94
N GLU A 251 4.38 3.77 -29.30
CA GLU A 251 4.69 2.95 -30.47
C GLU A 251 4.01 1.58 -30.38
N ARG A 252 4.11 0.91 -29.22
CA ARG A 252 3.49 -0.41 -29.00
C ARG A 252 1.97 -0.40 -29.16
N ILE A 253 1.31 0.68 -28.81
CA ILE A 253 -0.16 0.82 -28.91
C ILE A 253 -0.60 1.52 -30.20
N GLY A 254 0.34 1.86 -31.10
CA GLY A 254 0.04 2.48 -32.40
C GLY A 254 -0.33 3.97 -32.33
N LEU A 255 0.03 4.68 -31.25
CA LEU A 255 -0.16 6.12 -31.15
C LEU A 255 0.89 6.89 -31.95
N PRO A 256 0.56 8.08 -32.49
CA PRO A 256 1.51 8.88 -33.24
C PRO A 256 2.72 9.27 -32.38
N PRO A 257 3.93 9.35 -32.96
CA PRO A 257 5.10 9.75 -32.20
C PRO A 257 4.97 11.20 -31.74
N THR A 258 5.35 11.47 -30.48
CA THR A 258 5.37 12.85 -29.96
C THR A 258 6.74 13.48 -30.14
N ASN A 259 6.80 14.81 -30.12
CA ASN A 259 8.05 15.57 -30.07
C ASN A 259 8.93 15.03 -28.93
N SER A 260 10.19 14.69 -29.25
CA SER A 260 11.14 14.12 -28.29
C SER A 260 11.28 15.00 -27.04
N GLY A 261 11.09 14.42 -25.84
CA GLY A 261 11.27 15.12 -24.56
C GLY A 261 9.98 15.49 -23.79
N ARG A 262 8.80 15.08 -24.30
CA ARG A 262 7.51 15.28 -23.59
C ARG A 262 7.41 14.46 -22.30
N PHE A 263 7.93 13.24 -22.30
CA PHE A 263 7.87 12.35 -21.14
C PHE A 263 8.84 12.79 -20.02
N ARG A 264 8.29 12.99 -18.82
CA ARG A 264 9.05 13.34 -17.63
C ARG A 264 9.22 12.13 -16.73
N ASP A 265 10.39 11.52 -16.76
CA ASP A 265 10.71 10.40 -15.89
C ASP A 265 10.97 10.86 -14.44
N VAL A 266 10.73 9.98 -13.47
CA VAL A 266 11.12 10.22 -12.08
C VAL A 266 12.64 10.15 -11.99
N HIS A 267 13.25 11.23 -11.51
CA HIS A 267 14.68 11.22 -11.21
C HIS A 267 14.95 10.24 -10.05
N VAL A 268 15.38 9.02 -10.37
CA VAL A 268 15.84 8.05 -9.38
C VAL A 268 17.25 8.44 -8.95
N ARG A 269 17.42 8.79 -7.68
CA ARG A 269 18.76 8.94 -7.09
C ARG A 269 19.16 7.64 -6.43
N THR A 270 20.27 7.06 -6.88
CA THR A 270 20.84 5.89 -6.24
C THR A 270 21.52 6.27 -4.92
N TRP A 271 21.82 5.28 -4.08
CA TRP A 271 22.63 5.50 -2.88
C TRP A 271 24.00 6.12 -3.21
N TRP A 272 24.58 5.74 -4.35
CA TRP A 272 25.85 6.28 -4.83
C TRP A 272 25.75 7.76 -5.23
N ASP A 273 24.68 8.14 -5.93
CA ASP A 273 24.44 9.55 -6.30
C ASP A 273 24.26 10.42 -5.07
N ASN A 274 23.57 9.90 -4.06
CA ASN A 274 23.40 10.60 -2.78
C ASN A 274 24.73 10.75 -2.03
N LYS A 275 25.61 9.74 -2.09
CA LYS A 275 26.94 9.81 -1.48
C LYS A 275 27.79 10.89 -2.17
N LYS A 276 27.87 10.86 -3.50
CA LYS A 276 28.59 11.90 -4.28
C LYS A 276 28.04 13.30 -4.07
N ALA A 277 26.72 13.44 -3.98
CA ALA A 277 26.09 14.74 -3.71
C ALA A 277 26.49 15.28 -2.33
N LYS A 278 26.58 14.42 -1.31
CA LYS A 278 27.06 14.80 0.02
C LYS A 278 28.54 15.18 0.02
N GLU A 279 29.39 14.43 -0.67
CA GLU A 279 30.81 14.75 -0.82
C GLU A 279 31.00 16.12 -1.49
N LYS A 280 30.33 16.36 -2.62
CA LYS A 280 30.37 17.65 -3.31
C LYS A 280 29.81 18.81 -2.46
N GLN A 281 28.79 18.55 -1.64
CA GLN A 281 28.27 19.57 -0.73
C GLN A 281 29.28 19.89 0.38
N ALA A 282 29.93 18.87 0.96
CA ALA A 282 30.98 19.07 1.95
C ALA A 282 32.19 19.85 1.38
N GLU A 283 32.58 19.58 0.13
CA GLU A 283 33.63 20.34 -0.57
C GLU A 283 33.25 21.82 -0.76
N ARG A 284 31.99 22.10 -1.16
CA ARG A 284 31.50 23.47 -1.32
C ARG A 284 31.42 24.22 0.01
N ASP A 285 30.99 23.53 1.06
CA ASP A 285 30.90 24.11 2.40
C ASP A 285 32.31 24.42 2.95
N ALA A 286 33.29 23.54 2.71
CA ALA A 286 34.70 23.77 3.08
C ALA A 286 35.32 24.96 2.33
N ALA A 287 35.11 25.04 1.01
CA ALA A 287 35.61 26.16 0.20
C ALA A 287 34.98 27.50 0.60
N LYS A 288 33.76 27.50 1.14
CA LYS A 288 33.11 28.72 1.61
C LYS A 288 33.76 29.24 2.91
N VAL A 289 34.09 28.34 3.84
CA VAL A 289 34.79 28.71 5.08
C VAL A 289 36.15 29.34 4.77
N GLU A 290 36.90 28.77 3.83
CA GLU A 290 38.21 29.30 3.42
C GLU A 290 38.14 30.73 2.85
N ASN A 291 37.09 31.04 2.06
CA ASN A 291 36.90 32.40 1.53
C ASN A 291 36.39 33.40 2.58
N ASP A 292 35.59 32.96 3.57
CA ASP A 292 35.10 33.83 4.64
C ASP A 292 36.24 34.19 5.63
N ASP A 293 37.26 33.34 5.78
CA ASP A 293 38.44 33.62 6.61
C ASP A 293 39.38 34.66 5.94
N ASP A 294 39.53 34.64 4.61
CA ASP A 294 40.38 35.58 3.87
C ASP A 294 39.80 37.02 3.82
N ASP A 295 38.47 37.18 3.77
CA ASP A 295 37.81 38.51 3.72
C ASP A 295 37.75 39.22 5.08
N SER A 296 38.13 38.53 6.17
CA SER A 296 38.29 39.13 7.50
C SER A 296 39.63 39.87 7.70
N SER A 297 40.49 39.87 6.68
CA SER A 297 41.83 40.48 6.70
C SER A 297 41.94 41.74 5.82
N ALA A 298 41.07 42.73 6.04
CA ALA A 298 41.22 44.08 5.47
C ALA A 298 41.76 45.10 6.50
N PRO A 299 42.56 46.10 6.07
CA PRO A 299 43.63 46.72 6.86
C PRO A 299 43.19 47.82 7.84
N GLU A 300 44.09 48.09 8.79
CA GLU A 300 43.99 49.07 9.88
C GLU A 300 43.45 50.46 9.49
N PRO A 301 42.75 51.17 10.40
CA PRO A 301 42.24 52.51 10.15
C PRO A 301 43.41 53.51 9.99
N VAL A 302 43.48 54.12 8.81
CA VAL A 302 44.37 55.24 8.51
C VAL A 302 43.86 56.49 9.23
N GLY A 303 44.63 56.95 10.22
CA GLY A 303 45.02 58.34 10.42
C GLY A 303 43.91 59.39 10.50
N GLU A 304 43.61 59.76 11.73
CA GLU A 304 43.04 61.04 12.17
C GLU A 304 43.73 62.24 11.46
N VAL A 305 42.95 63.05 10.73
CA VAL A 305 43.35 64.40 10.31
C VAL A 305 42.24 65.36 10.71
N GLU A 306 42.52 66.11 11.77
CA GLU A 306 41.83 67.34 12.16
C GLU A 306 41.90 68.36 11.01
N GLY A 307 40.79 69.05 10.75
CA GLY A 307 40.71 70.08 9.72
C GLY A 307 39.43 70.90 9.81
N GLU A 308 39.52 71.97 10.58
CA GLU A 308 38.51 72.99 10.86
C GLU A 308 37.83 73.62 9.62
N GLY A 309 36.52 73.83 9.75
CA GLY A 309 35.84 75.12 9.53
C GLY A 309 35.86 75.77 8.14
N ASN A 310 34.69 75.84 7.48
CA ASN A 310 33.97 77.12 7.29
C ASN A 310 32.65 76.97 6.51
N GLN A 311 31.67 77.77 6.99
CA GLN A 311 30.48 78.33 6.33
C GLN A 311 29.29 77.42 6.03
#